data_AF-A0A2P8DF51-F1
#
_entry.id   AF-A0A2P8DF51-F1
#
_cell.length_a   1.000
_cell.length_b   1.000
_cell.length_c   1.000
_cell.angle_alpha   90.00
_cell.angle_beta   90.00
_cell.angle_gamma   90.00
#
_symmetry.space_group_name_H-M   'P 1'
#
loop_
_entity.id
_entity.type
_entity.pdbx_description
1 polymer ?
#
loop_
_entity_poly.entity_id
_entity_poly.type
_entity_poly.pdbx_seq_one_letter_code
_entity_poly.pdbx_strand_id
1 'polypeptide(L)' 'MSTTGKKAPKSAPAKPRGWLTVDELCDELCIAKSTFHDWRAKGRAPKCVKLPNGSLRIKRAEFEKFMSALEGAAW' A
#
# COMPACT_ATOMS: atom_id res chain seq x y z
N MET A 1 -5.28 28.76 -2.49
CA MET A 1 -4.77 28.43 -1.14
C MET A 1 -5.15 26.99 -0.81
N SER A 2 -4.21 26.04 -0.83
CA SER A 2 -4.44 24.66 -0.39
C SER A 2 -3.18 24.15 0.28
N THR A 3 -2.89 24.70 1.45
CA THR A 3 -1.85 24.19 2.34
C THR A 3 -2.53 23.45 3.48
N THR A 4 -2.26 22.15 3.62
CA THR A 4 -1.92 21.49 4.89
C THR A 4 -1.33 20.12 4.57
N GLY A 5 -0.03 19.98 4.83
CA GLY A 5 0.67 18.71 4.78
C GLY A 5 0.45 17.87 6.04
N LYS A 6 0.79 16.59 5.94
CA LYS A 6 1.43 15.81 7.01
C LYS A 6 2.39 14.83 6.35
N LYS A 7 3.67 15.20 6.25
CA LYS A 7 4.75 14.21 6.23
C LYS A 7 4.82 13.69 7.66
N ALA A 8 4.21 12.54 7.92
CA ALA A 8 4.28 11.90 9.24
C ALA A 8 5.69 11.32 9.43
N PRO A 9 6.29 11.44 10.62
CA PRO A 9 7.63 10.96 10.91
C PRO A 9 7.71 9.43 10.85
N LYS A 10 8.90 8.93 10.45
CA LYS A 10 9.31 7.52 10.48
C LYS A 10 8.83 6.85 11.77
N SER A 11 7.82 5.99 11.67
CA SER A 11 7.36 5.19 12.79
C SER A 11 8.03 3.82 12.71
N ALA A 12 8.76 3.51 13.78
CA ALA A 12 9.37 2.20 14.06
C ALA A 12 8.36 1.05 13.90
N PRO A 13 8.82 -0.20 13.66
CA PRO A 13 7.94 -1.33 13.33
C PRO A 13 7.14 -1.78 14.56
N ALA A 14 6.01 -1.12 14.80
CA ALA A 14 5.01 -1.60 15.74
C ALA A 14 4.17 -2.69 15.04
N LYS A 15 4.31 -3.92 15.54
CA LYS A 15 3.52 -5.14 15.26
C LYS A 15 2.18 -4.89 14.53
N PRO A 16 1.88 -5.62 13.43
CA PRO A 16 0.99 -5.15 12.38
C PRO A 16 -0.46 -5.06 12.85
N ARG A 17 -0.96 -3.84 13.00
CA ARG A 17 -2.38 -3.55 13.20
C ARG A 17 -3.12 -3.62 11.87
N GLY A 18 -3.19 -4.80 11.26
CA GLY A 18 -4.12 -5.22 10.19
C GLY A 18 -4.14 -4.45 8.85
N TRP A 19 -3.65 -3.20 8.79
CA TRP A 19 -3.88 -2.27 7.70
C TRP A 19 -2.63 -1.44 7.39
N LEU A 20 -2.12 -1.58 6.18
CA LEU A 20 -1.05 -0.81 5.57
C LEU A 20 -1.58 0.42 4.87
N THR A 21 -0.79 1.49 4.87
CA THR A 21 -0.94 2.60 3.93
C THR A 21 -0.26 2.29 2.59
N VAL A 22 -0.60 3.07 1.55
CA VAL A 22 0.12 3.01 0.26
C VAL A 22 1.60 3.36 0.43
N ASP A 23 1.92 4.26 1.36
CA ASP A 23 3.29 4.67 1.65
C ASP A 23 4.10 3.53 2.25
N GLU A 24 3.57 2.84 3.26
CA GLU A 24 4.22 1.66 3.86
C GLU A 24 4.39 0.53 2.85
N LEU A 25 3.40 0.29 1.98
CA LEU A 25 3.53 -0.72 0.92
C LEU A 25 4.61 -0.36 -0.10
N CYS A 26 4.68 0.91 -0.49
CA CYS A 26 5.73 1.40 -1.39
C CYS A 26 7.13 1.28 -0.76
N ASP A 27 7.24 1.56 0.54
CA ASP A 27 8.49 1.42 1.29
C ASP A 27 8.94 -0.06 1.37
N GLU A 28 8.02 -0.96 1.74
CA GLU A 28 8.31 -2.41 1.83
C GLU A 28 8.72 -3.04 0.49
N LEU A 29 8.09 -2.63 -0.61
CA LEU A 29 8.40 -3.13 -1.95
C LEU A 29 9.54 -2.34 -2.63
N CYS A 30 10.03 -1.26 -2.00
CA CYS A 30 10.98 -0.32 -2.59
C CYS A 30 10.53 0.20 -3.99
N ILE A 31 9.25 0.54 -4.13
CA ILE A 31 8.68 1.08 -5.38
C ILE A 31 8.14 2.50 -5.19
N ALA A 32 8.13 3.26 -6.28
CA ALA A 32 7.47 4.56 -6.28
C ALA A 32 5.94 4.43 -6.20
N LYS A 33 5.28 5.41 -5.57
CA LYS A 33 3.80 5.52 -5.56
C LYS A 33 3.21 5.51 -6.97
N SER A 34 3.89 6.11 -7.93
CA SER A 34 3.50 6.10 -9.35
C SER A 34 3.40 4.68 -9.90
N THR A 35 4.35 3.81 -9.57
CA THR A 35 4.34 2.39 -9.94
C THR A 35 3.14 1.68 -9.32
N PHE A 36 2.85 1.93 -8.04
CA PHE A 36 1.67 1.38 -7.38
C PHE A 36 0.36 1.84 -8.05
N HIS A 37 0.27 3.12 -8.43
CA HIS A 37 -0.90 3.64 -9.15
C HIS A 37 -1.06 3.02 -10.54
N ASP A 38 0.04 2.80 -11.27
CA ASP A 38 0.04 2.09 -12.55
C ASP A 38 -0.42 0.63 -12.39
N TRP A 39 0.07 -0.08 -11.37
CA TRP A 39 -0.40 -1.43 -11.05
C TRP A 39 -1.88 -1.46 -10.73
N ARG A 40 -2.38 -0.46 -9.99
CA ARG A 40 -3.81 -0.34 -9.69
C ARG A 40 -4.63 -0.08 -10.94
N ALA A 41 -4.14 0.75 -11.87
CA ALA A 41 -4.80 0.97 -13.16
C ALA A 41 -4.84 -0.30 -14.01
N LYS A 42 -3.78 -1.12 -13.94
CA LYS A 42 -3.66 -2.42 -14.64
C LYS A 42 -4.37 -3.57 -13.91
N GLY A 43 -4.99 -3.34 -12.76
CA GLY A 43 -5.61 -4.39 -11.95
C GLY A 43 -4.62 -5.38 -11.31
N ARG A 44 -3.33 -5.03 -11.22
CA ARG A 44 -2.24 -5.82 -10.64
C ARG A 44 -1.79 -5.33 -9.27
N ALA A 45 -2.63 -4.60 -8.55
CA ALA A 45 -2.35 -4.13 -7.20
C ALA A 45 -3.23 -4.87 -6.17
N PRO A 46 -2.76 -5.00 -4.91
CA PRO A 46 -3.59 -5.55 -3.85
C PRO A 46 -4.83 -4.70 -3.59
N LYS A 47 -5.89 -5.35 -3.08
CA LYS A 47 -7.17 -4.67 -2.82
C LYS A 47 -7.00 -3.54 -1.82
N CYS A 48 -7.29 -2.32 -2.28
CA CYS A 48 -7.27 -1.11 -1.46
C CYS A 48 -8.70 -0.74 -1.05
N VAL A 49 -8.90 -0.47 0.24
CA VAL A 49 -10.13 0.07 0.80
C VAL A 49 -10.00 1.58 0.87
N LYS A 50 -10.94 2.29 0.25
CA LYS A 50 -11.04 3.75 0.37
C LYS A 50 -11.85 4.09 1.62
N LEU A 51 -11.25 4.83 2.53
CA LEU A 51 -11.92 5.36 3.71
C LEU A 51 -12.74 6.61 3.34
N PRO A 52 -13.75 6.98 4.15
CA PRO A 52 -14.55 8.19 3.94
C PRO A 52 -13.71 9.49 3.99
N ASN A 53 -12.54 9.45 4.62
CA ASN A 53 -11.56 10.54 4.63
C ASN A 53 -10.73 10.64 3.32
N GLY A 54 -10.99 9.80 2.32
CA GLY A 54 -10.29 9.78 1.04
C GLY A 54 -8.95 9.03 1.05
N SER A 55 -8.50 8.53 2.19
CA SER A 55 -7.24 7.78 2.31
C SER A 55 -7.42 6.31 1.91
N LEU A 56 -6.41 5.73 1.28
CA LEU A 56 -6.39 4.31 0.92
C LEU A 56 -5.71 3.49 2.02
N ARG A 57 -6.35 2.38 2.41
CA ARG A 57 -5.81 1.38 3.32
C ARG A 57 -5.84 0.00 2.69
N ILE A 58 -4.80 -0.77 2.94
CA ILE A 58 -4.58 -2.09 2.34
C ILE A 58 -4.51 -3.06 3.51
N LYS A 59 -5.32 -4.13 3.51
CA LYS A 59 -5.20 -5.13 4.58
C LYS A 59 -3.88 -5.87 4.44
N ARG A 60 -3.18 -6.14 5.56
CA ARG A 60 -1.92 -6.91 5.55
C ARG A 60 -2.11 -8.28 4.89
N ALA A 61 -3.20 -8.96 5.23
CA ALA A 61 -3.56 -10.24 4.62
C ALA A 61 -3.79 -10.17 3.10
N GLU A 62 -4.30 -9.04 2.57
CA GLU A 62 -4.47 -8.88 1.11
C GLU A 62 -3.13 -8.59 0.42
N PHE A 63 -2.23 -7.87 1.10
CA PHE A 63 -0.85 -7.71 0.65
C PHE A 63 -0.09 -9.04 0.63
N GLU A 64 -0.21 -9.85 1.69
CA GLU A 64 0.42 -11.17 1.76
C GLU A 64 -0.12 -12.12 0.68
N LYS A 65 -1.43 -12.14 0.43
CA LYS A 65 -2.01 -12.89 -0.69
C LYS A 65 -1.48 -12.43 -2.04
N PHE A 66 -1.29 -11.12 -2.21
CA PHE A 66 -0.73 -10.58 -3.44
C PHE A 66 0.71 -11.04 -3.64
N MET A 67 1.55 -10.98 -2.61
CA MET A 67 2.92 -11.51 -2.65
C MET A 67 2.93 -13.01 -2.95
N SER A 68 2.09 -13.79 -2.27
CA SER A 68 1.96 -15.24 -2.51
C SER A 68 1.48 -15.55 -3.93
N ALA A 69 0.59 -14.73 -4.50
CA ALA A 69 0.15 -14.87 -5.89
C ALA A 69 1.27 -14.52 -6.89
N LEU A 70 2.15 -13.58 -6.57
CA LEU A 70 3.34 -13.27 -7.37
C LEU A 70 4.40 -14.36 -7.27
N GLU A 71 4.64 -14.93 -6.09
CA GLU A 71 5.58 -16.06 -5.91
C GLU A 71 5.07 -17.33 -6.59
N GLY A 72 3.75 -17.58 -6.54
CA GLY A 72 3.09 -18.69 -7.23
C GLY A 72 2.96 -18.48 -8.74
N ALA A 73 2.96 -17.21 -9.19
CA ALA A 73 3.22 -16.85 -10.58
C ALA A 73 4.73 -16.93 -10.85
N ALA A 74 5.31 -18.11 -10.62
CA ALA A 74 6.61 -18.47 -11.15
C ALA A 74 6.54 -18.28 -12.68
N TRP A 75 7.20 -17.23 -13.15
CA TRP A 75 7.31 -16.87 -14.56
C TRP A 75 8.31 -17.80 -15.27
#